data_AF-A0A0S7ZXD6-F1
#
_entry.id   AF-A0A0S7ZXD6-F1
#
_cell.length_a   1.000
_cell.length_b   1.000
_cell.length_c   1.000
_cell.angle_alpha   90.00
_cell.angle_beta   90.00
_cell.angle_gamma   90.00
#
_symmetry.space_group_name_H-M   'P 1'
#
loop_
_entity.id
_entity.type
_entity.pdbx_description
1 polymer ?
#
loop_
_entity_poly.entity_id
_entity_poly.type
_entity_poly.pdbx_seq_one_letter_code
_entity_poly.pdbx_strand_id
1 'polypeptide(L)' 'MKQRLMPLFLLVLLIVGGLPGAAWAGTSQSFGDYTIYYSAFTSDTLQPAIAKTYGITRSKNLGLLSVSIVKKALSP' A
#
# COMPACT_ATOMS: atom_id res chain seq x y z
N MET A 1 -29.72 -24.32 31.33
CA MET A 1 -28.36 -23.72 31.31
C MET A 1 -27.69 -23.70 29.91
N LYS A 2 -28.40 -23.95 28.79
CA LYS A 2 -27.81 -23.98 27.43
C LYS A 2 -27.96 -22.68 26.62
N GLN A 3 -28.83 -21.76 27.04
CA GLN A 3 -29.17 -20.52 26.31
C GLN A 3 -28.21 -19.35 26.52
N ARG A 4 -27.35 -19.39 27.56
CA ARG A 4 -26.33 -18.35 27.81
C ARG A 4 -24.99 -18.62 27.12
N LEU A 5 -24.80 -19.81 26.56
CA LEU A 5 -23.56 -20.20 25.87
C LEU A 5 -23.56 -19.78 24.39
N MET A 6 -24.74 -19.75 23.76
CA MET A 6 -24.90 -19.36 22.36
C MET A 6 -24.51 -17.91 22.02
N PRO A 7 -24.87 -16.87 22.81
CA PRO A 7 -24.42 -15.52 22.53
C PRO A 7 -22.91 -15.35 22.76
N LEU A 8 -22.33 -16.11 23.69
CA LEU A 8 -20.89 -16.08 23.95
C LEU A 8 -20.10 -16.67 22.79
N PHE A 9 -20.58 -17.77 22.20
CA PHE A 9 -19.97 -18.37 21.02
C PHE A 9 -20.05 -17.44 19.80
N LEU A 10 -21.18 -16.75 19.63
CA LEU A 10 -21.39 -15.78 18.54
C LEU A 10 -20.48 -14.55 18.71
N LEU A 11 -20.27 -14.09 19.95
CA LEU A 11 -19.35 -12.99 20.28
C LEU A 11 -17.88 -13.38 19.99
N VAL A 12 -17.48 -14.60 20.34
CA VAL A 12 -16.13 -15.12 20.03
C VAL A 12 -15.92 -15.23 18.51
N LEU A 13 -16.92 -15.71 17.77
CA LEU A 13 -16.84 -15.79 16.31
C LEU A 13 -16.71 -14.41 15.65
N LEU A 14 -17.38 -13.39 16.19
CA LEU A 14 -17.29 -12.01 15.72
C LEU A 14 -15.90 -11.41 15.98
N ILE A 15 -15.29 -11.70 17.13
CA ILE A 15 -13.95 -11.23 17.50
C ILE A 15 -12.87 -11.89 16.62
N VAL A 16 -13.04 -13.17 16.28
CA VAL A 16 -12.09 -13.91 15.44
C VAL A 16 -12.25 -13.58 13.95
N GLY A 17 -13.48 -13.40 13.46
CA GLY A 17 -13.76 -13.12 12.05
C GLY A 17 -13.58 -11.65 11.62
N GLY A 18 -13.49 -10.73 12.59
CA GLY A 18 -13.43 -9.29 12.34
C GLY A 18 -12.04 -8.70 12.12
N LEU A 19 -10.98 -9.51 12.10
CA LEU A 19 -9.64 -9.00 11.81
C LEU A 19 -9.53 -8.72 10.31
N PRO A 20 -9.51 -7.44 9.85
CA PRO A 20 -9.17 -7.16 8.47
C PRO A 20 -7.75 -7.70 8.26
N GLY A 21 -7.62 -8.73 7.41
CA GLY A 21 -6.33 -9.22 6.98
C GLY A 21 -5.54 -8.01 6.48
N ALA A 22 -4.40 -7.72 7.11
CA ALA A 22 -3.58 -6.59 6.74
C ALA A 22 -3.27 -6.70 5.25
N ALA A 23 -3.96 -5.90 4.44
CA ALA A 23 -3.68 -5.79 3.03
C ALA A 23 -2.30 -5.14 2.95
N TRP A 24 -1.28 -5.95 2.75
CA TRP A 24 0.08 -5.48 2.52
C TRP A 24 0.11 -4.83 1.14
N ALA A 25 -0.39 -3.60 1.06
CA ALA A 25 -0.14 -2.69 -0.06
C ALA A 25 1.28 -2.11 0.10
N GLY A 26 2.27 -2.99 0.26
CA GLY A 26 3.68 -2.64 0.26
C GLY A 26 4.12 -2.55 -1.18
N THR A 27 4.15 -1.35 -1.73
CA THR A 27 4.57 -1.07 -3.11
C THR A 27 6.10 -1.07 -3.22
N SER A 28 6.74 -2.07 -2.62
CA SER A 28 8.19 -2.19 -2.53
C SER A 28 8.64 -3.64 -2.63
N GLN A 29 9.59 -3.91 -3.50
CA GLN A 29 10.17 -5.24 -3.70
C GLN A 29 11.68 -5.19 -3.43
N SER A 30 12.17 -6.10 -2.60
CA SER A 30 13.61 -6.29 -2.38
C SER A 30 14.20 -7.16 -3.50
N PHE A 31 15.29 -6.71 -4.10
CA PHE A 31 16.04 -7.44 -5.12
C PHE A 31 17.54 -7.38 -4.80
N GLY A 32 18.10 -8.49 -4.30
CA GLY A 32 19.49 -8.56 -3.87
C GLY A 32 19.83 -7.47 -2.84
N ASP A 33 20.83 -6.66 -3.16
CA ASP A 33 21.29 -5.52 -2.36
C ASP A 33 20.44 -4.24 -2.52
N TYR A 34 19.31 -4.31 -3.22
CA TYR A 34 18.46 -3.15 -3.49
C TYR A 34 17.03 -3.37 -2.99
N THR A 35 16.36 -2.27 -2.68
CA THR A 35 14.92 -2.16 -2.43
C THR A 35 14.32 -1.24 -3.47
N ILE A 36 13.41 -1.77 -4.26
CA ILE A 36 12.71 -1.06 -5.34
C ILE A 36 11.36 -0.62 -4.79
N TYR A 37 11.16 0.68 -4.62
CA TYR A 37 9.85 1.27 -4.34
C TYR A 37 9.20 1.62 -5.66
N TYR A 38 7.95 1.22 -5.87
CA TYR A 38 7.21 1.49 -7.09
C TYR A 38 5.81 1.98 -6.73
N SER A 39 5.26 2.99 -7.39
CA SER A 39 3.87 3.42 -7.11
C SER A 39 3.21 3.89 -8.40
N ALA A 40 1.99 3.44 -8.65
CA ALA A 40 1.20 3.86 -9.80
C ALA A 40 0.07 4.80 -9.37
N PHE A 41 -0.03 5.96 -10.01
CA PHE A 41 -1.07 6.96 -9.75
C PHE A 41 -1.37 7.79 -11.01
N THR A 42 -2.50 8.48 -11.06
CA THR A 42 -2.83 9.35 -12.21
C THR A 42 -2.02 10.65 -12.16
N SER A 43 -1.63 11.15 -13.33
CA SER A 43 -0.77 12.34 -13.46
C SER A 43 -1.38 13.63 -12.92
N ASP A 44 -2.70 13.70 -12.75
CA ASP A 44 -3.35 14.84 -12.12
C ASP A 44 -2.98 15.00 -10.64
N THR A 45 -2.55 13.92 -9.98
CA THR A 45 -2.11 13.96 -8.58
C THR A 45 -0.69 14.51 -8.39
N LEU A 46 0.09 14.67 -9.47
CA LEU A 46 1.38 15.34 -9.39
C LEU A 46 1.23 16.81 -8.98
N GLN A 47 2.18 17.28 -8.17
CA GLN A 47 2.32 18.71 -7.89
C GLN A 47 2.62 19.48 -9.19
N PRO A 48 1.99 20.65 -9.41
CA PRO A 48 2.17 21.44 -10.64
C PRO A 48 3.64 21.76 -10.96
N ALA A 49 4.45 22.04 -9.93
CA ALA A 49 5.87 22.34 -10.09
C ALA A 49 6.64 21.13 -10.65
N ILE A 50 6.44 19.93 -10.11
CA ILE A 50 7.06 18.69 -10.58
C ILE A 50 6.63 18.41 -12.02
N ALA A 51 5.32 18.48 -12.29
CA ALA A 51 4.79 18.26 -13.63
C ALA A 51 5.41 19.22 -14.66
N LYS A 52 5.59 20.50 -14.30
CA LYS A 52 6.23 21.50 -15.16
C LYS A 52 7.72 21.20 -15.37
N THR A 53 8.45 20.85 -14.32
CA THR A 53 9.89 20.54 -14.39
C THR A 53 10.17 19.35 -15.30
N TYR A 54 9.33 18.32 -15.25
CA TYR A 54 9.49 17.10 -16.05
C TYR A 54 8.66 17.09 -17.34
N GLY A 55 7.95 18.18 -17.68
CA GLY A 55 7.14 18.28 -18.89
C GLY A 55 5.94 17.32 -18.94
N ILE A 56 5.45 16.88 -17.78
CA ILE A 56 4.34 15.92 -17.67
C ILE A 56 3.00 16.66 -17.79
N THR A 57 2.18 16.24 -18.75
CA THR A 57 0.82 16.75 -18.89
C THR A 57 -0.07 16.12 -17.81
N ARG A 58 -0.67 16.96 -16.97
CA ARG A 58 -1.58 16.51 -15.89
C ARG A 58 -2.95 16.15 -16.48
N SER A 59 -3.35 14.89 -16.34
CA SER A 59 -4.64 14.37 -16.80
C SER A 59 -5.05 13.15 -15.99
N LYS A 60 -6.37 13.01 -15.75
CA LYS A 60 -6.96 11.84 -15.08
C LYS A 60 -6.85 10.56 -15.90
N ASN A 61 -6.68 10.68 -17.21
CA ASN A 61 -6.57 9.55 -18.13
C ASN A 61 -5.12 9.13 -18.38
N LEU A 62 -4.15 9.84 -17.82
CA LEU A 62 -2.73 9.52 -17.94
C LEU A 62 -2.23 8.95 -16.63
N GLY A 63 -1.84 7.68 -16.65
CA GLY A 63 -1.18 7.01 -15.55
C GLY A 63 0.31 7.36 -15.47
N LEU A 64 0.84 7.40 -14.26
CA LEU A 64 2.24 7.54 -13.94
C LEU A 64 2.69 6.39 -13.06
N LEU A 65 3.87 5.87 -13.36
CA LEU A 65 4.56 4.90 -12.53
C LEU A 65 5.83 5.56 -12.00
N SER A 66 5.92 5.75 -10.69
CA SER A 66 7.15 6.11 -10.02
C SER A 66 7.91 4.84 -9.66
N VAL A 67 9.21 4.78 -9.95
CA VAL A 67 10.10 3.69 -9.53
C VAL A 67 11.35 4.31 -8.92
N SER A 68 11.66 3.95 -7.68
CA SER A 68 12.81 4.41 -6.92
C SER A 68 13.62 3.22 -6.44
N ILE A 69 14.90 3.15 -6.79
CA ILE A 69 15.79 2.06 -6.43
C ILE A 69 16.71 2.55 -5.32
N VAL A 70 16.65 1.91 -4.15
CA VAL A 70 17.45 2.25 -2.98
C VAL A 70 18.39 1.10 -2.68
N LYS A 71 19.70 1.35 -2.64
CA LYS A 71 20.66 0.34 -2.17
C LYS A 71 20.45 0.12 -0.68
N LYS A 72 20.33 -1.14 -0.26
CA LYS A 72 20.29 -1.50 1.15
C LYS A 72 21.58 -1.01 1.79
N ALA A 73 21.45 -0.03 2.67
CA ALA A 73 22.58 0.33 3.52
C ALA A 73 22.91 -0.91 4.36
N LEU A 74 24.15 -1.38 4.28
CA LEU A 74 24.70 -2.27 5.29
C LEU A 74 24.65 -1.46 6.59
N SER A 75 23.66 -1.72 7.44
CA SER A 75 23.68 -1.20 8.82
C SER A 75 24.96 -1.73 9.47
N PRO A 76 25.89 -0.84 9.90
CA PRO A 76 27.09 -1.26 10.62
C PRO A 76 26.75 -1.86 11.99
#